data_AF-A0A4Q2Y6D1-F1
#
_entry.id   AF-A0A4Q2Y6D1-F1
#
_cell.length_a   1.000
_cell.length_b   1.000
_cell.length_c   1.000
_cell.angle_alpha   90.00
_cell.angle_beta   90.00
_cell.angle_gamma   90.00
#
_symmetry.space_group_name_H-M   'P 1'
#
loop_
_entity.id
_entity.type
_entity.pdbx_description
1 polymer ?
#
loop_
_entity_poly.entity_id
_entity_poly.type
_entity_poly.pdbx_seq_one_letter_code
_entity_poly.pdbx_strand_id
1 'polypeptide(L)'
;MPPAGTTSTSDLPPAKSRILRARSLPSSRPFTIAVVFSALHYLGVITLITAFALFFREQSQLAVKVIVGSLIFSVVTWLIAFFKRRSAHCPLCKGTPLINSGALAHSKASRIYPFNHGVSATVSIIATQTFRCMYCGSDFDLMKTPSHMRDRYRDTTE
;
A
#
# COMPACT_ATOMS: atom_id res chain seq x y z
N MET A 1 35.24 -54.31 8.97
CA MET A 1 34.51 -53.25 8.22
C MET A 1 33.02 -53.45 8.42
N PRO A 2 32.36 -52.67 9.29
CA PRO A 2 30.90 -52.63 9.36
C PRO A 2 30.31 -51.64 8.33
N PRO A 3 29.09 -51.90 7.78
CA PRO A 3 28.47 -51.05 6.78
C PRO A 3 27.73 -49.84 7.37
N ALA A 4 27.57 -48.83 6.52
CA ALA A 4 27.03 -47.51 6.76
C ALA A 4 25.62 -47.53 7.37
N GLY A 5 25.47 -46.92 8.54
CA GLY A 5 24.17 -46.63 9.13
C GLY A 5 23.46 -45.53 8.35
N THR A 6 22.33 -45.87 7.75
CA THR A 6 21.32 -44.94 7.23
C THR A 6 20.79 -44.09 8.38
N THR A 7 21.16 -42.81 8.39
CA THR A 7 20.61 -41.79 9.30
C THR A 7 19.14 -41.55 8.95
N SER A 8 18.27 -42.12 9.79
CA SER A 8 16.85 -41.84 9.86
C SER A 8 16.63 -40.33 10.02
N THR A 9 16.19 -39.66 8.95
CA THR A 9 15.65 -38.30 8.98
C THR A 9 14.43 -38.29 9.90
N SER A 10 14.65 -37.85 11.13
CA SER A 10 13.64 -37.70 12.17
C SER A 10 12.49 -36.82 11.69
N ASP A 11 11.28 -37.38 11.74
CA ASP A 11 9.99 -36.71 11.57
C ASP A 11 9.84 -35.54 12.56
N LEU A 12 10.28 -34.35 12.18
CA LEU A 12 9.91 -33.14 12.89
C LEU A 12 8.46 -32.78 12.56
N PRO A 13 7.59 -32.53 13.55
CA PRO A 13 6.21 -32.15 13.30
C PRO A 13 6.17 -30.87 12.45
N PRO A 14 5.25 -30.77 11.47
CA PRO A 14 5.17 -29.63 10.58
C PRO A 14 5.03 -28.36 11.41
N ALA A 15 5.98 -27.44 11.24
CA ALA A 15 6.02 -26.18 11.97
C ALA A 15 4.67 -25.45 11.78
N LYS A 16 3.91 -25.28 12.88
CA LYS A 16 2.66 -24.52 12.88
C LYS A 16 2.92 -23.15 12.24
N SER A 17 2.28 -22.89 11.10
CA SER A 17 2.36 -21.60 10.43
C SER A 17 1.81 -20.53 11.38
N ARG A 18 2.68 -19.74 12.01
CA ARG A 18 2.24 -18.59 12.79
C ARG A 18 1.62 -17.59 11.82
N ILE A 19 0.30 -17.43 11.88
CA ILE A 19 -0.41 -16.37 11.15
C ILE A 19 0.15 -15.04 11.67
N LEU A 20 0.91 -14.36 10.83
CA LEU A 20 1.45 -13.04 11.14
C LEU A 20 0.29 -12.05 11.17
N ARG A 21 -0.13 -11.68 12.39
CA ARG A 21 -1.17 -10.68 12.61
C ARG A 21 -0.67 -9.29 12.22
N ALA A 22 -1.49 -8.55 11.47
CA ALA A 22 -1.19 -7.17 11.13
C ALA A 22 -0.97 -6.29 12.38
N ARG A 23 0.05 -5.45 12.32
CA ARG A 23 0.46 -4.51 13.38
C ARG A 23 -0.34 -3.22 13.27
N SER A 24 -0.60 -2.57 14.40
CA SER A 24 -1.16 -1.21 14.38
C SER A 24 -0.08 -0.20 14.02
N LEU A 25 -0.50 0.89 13.38
CA LEU A 25 0.38 2.02 13.10
C LEU A 25 0.35 3.01 14.27
N PRO A 26 1.47 3.69 14.59
CA PRO A 26 1.45 4.76 15.58
C PRO A 26 0.61 5.95 15.11
N SER A 27 0.59 6.24 13.80
CA SER A 27 -0.28 7.23 13.18
C SER A 27 -0.73 6.78 11.77
N SER A 28 -2.04 6.73 11.54
CA SER A 28 -2.63 6.40 10.23
C SER A 28 -2.80 7.61 9.33
N ARG A 29 -2.86 8.82 9.90
CA ARG A 29 -3.07 10.09 9.19
C ARG A 29 -2.22 10.28 7.90
N PRO A 30 -0.89 10.12 7.91
CA PRO A 30 -0.10 10.34 6.70
C PRO A 30 -0.46 9.35 5.58
N PHE A 31 -0.80 8.10 5.95
CA PHE A 31 -1.24 7.09 5.00
C PHE A 31 -2.61 7.43 4.42
N THR A 32 -3.58 7.78 5.28
CA THR A 32 -4.92 8.16 4.85
C THR A 32 -4.90 9.34 3.88
N ILE A 33 -4.17 10.42 4.22
CA ILE A 33 -4.06 11.60 3.35
C ILE A 33 -3.41 11.23 2.02
N ALA A 34 -2.30 10.48 2.05
CA ALA A 34 -1.62 10.05 0.83
C ALA A 34 -2.52 9.20 -0.08
N VAL A 35 -3.32 8.30 0.51
CA VAL A 35 -4.23 7.42 -0.21
C VAL A 35 -5.41 8.19 -0.81
N VAL A 36 -5.99 9.15 -0.07
CA VAL A 36 -7.07 10.01 -0.60
C VAL A 36 -6.62 10.79 -1.83
N PHE A 37 -5.46 11.45 -1.77
CA PHE A 37 -4.94 12.17 -2.94
C PHE A 37 -4.54 11.24 -4.09
N SER A 38 -4.06 10.03 -3.78
CA SER A 38 -3.79 9.02 -4.81
C SER A 38 -5.08 8.53 -5.50
N ALA A 39 -6.16 8.34 -4.73
CA ALA A 39 -7.46 7.95 -5.26
C ALA A 39 -8.05 9.06 -6.15
N LEU A 40 -7.97 10.33 -5.72
CA LEU A 40 -8.36 11.48 -6.54
C LEU A 40 -7.57 11.54 -7.84
N HIS A 41 -6.25 11.32 -7.79
CA HIS A 41 -5.43 11.24 -8.99
C HIS A 41 -5.88 10.12 -9.93
N TYR A 42 -6.17 8.92 -9.41
CA TYR A 42 -6.68 7.81 -10.24
C TYR A 42 -8.03 8.13 -10.88
N LEU A 43 -8.95 8.79 -10.17
CA LEU A 43 -10.20 9.28 -10.75
C LEU A 43 -9.95 10.31 -11.87
N GLY A 44 -8.98 11.19 -11.69
CA GLY A 44 -8.53 12.14 -12.73
C GLY A 44 -8.04 11.43 -13.99
N VAL A 45 -7.18 10.41 -13.82
CA VAL A 45 -6.66 9.60 -14.93
C VAL A 45 -7.78 8.82 -15.65
N ILE A 46 -8.72 8.22 -14.91
CA ILE A 46 -9.86 7.51 -15.50
C ILE A 46 -10.75 8.48 -16.30
N THR A 47 -11.02 9.67 -15.75
CA THR A 47 -11.77 10.72 -16.43
C THR A 47 -11.06 11.18 -17.70
N LEU A 48 -9.74 11.38 -17.65
CA LEU A 48 -8.92 11.76 -18.80
C LEU A 48 -8.99 10.71 -19.91
N ILE A 49 -8.79 9.43 -19.57
CA ILE A 49 -8.86 8.32 -20.54
C ILE A 49 -10.26 8.23 -21.16
N THR A 50 -11.31 8.39 -20.36
CA THR A 50 -12.70 8.34 -20.82
C THR A 50 -13.01 9.51 -21.76
N ALA A 51 -12.62 10.73 -21.39
CA ALA A 51 -12.80 11.92 -22.21
C ALA A 51 -12.02 11.83 -23.53
N PHE A 52 -10.80 11.28 -23.49
CA PHE A 52 -10.00 11.01 -24.67
C PHE A 52 -10.70 10.01 -25.60
N ALA A 53 -11.22 8.89 -25.06
CA ALA A 53 -11.97 7.92 -25.85
C ALA A 53 -13.23 8.52 -26.49
N LEU A 54 -13.96 9.37 -25.76
CA LEU A 54 -15.13 10.09 -26.28
C LEU A 54 -14.75 11.08 -27.39
N PHE A 55 -13.62 11.78 -27.26
CA PHE A 55 -13.12 12.71 -28.27
C PHE A 55 -12.83 12.02 -29.62
N PHE A 56 -12.35 10.77 -29.62
CA PHE A 56 -12.17 9.99 -30.86
C PHE A 56 -13.49 9.57 -31.51
N ARG A 57 -14.56 9.42 -30.72
CA ARG A 57 -15.88 9.06 -31.26
C ARG A 57 -16.61 10.29 -31.79
N GLU A 58 -16.53 11.41 -31.07
CA GLU A 58 -17.20 12.65 -31.42
C GLU A 58 -16.31 13.83 -31.00
N GLN A 59 -15.87 14.62 -31.99
CA GLN A 59 -15.02 15.79 -31.80
C GLN A 59 -15.81 16.96 -31.19
N SER A 60 -16.27 16.79 -29.95
CA SER A 60 -16.98 17.84 -29.22
C SER A 60 -16.00 18.80 -28.52
N GLN A 61 -16.33 20.10 -28.55
CA GLN A 61 -15.61 21.14 -27.81
C GLN A 61 -15.62 20.90 -26.28
N LEU A 62 -16.66 20.23 -25.78
CA LEU A 62 -16.77 19.84 -24.38
C LEU A 62 -15.71 18.80 -24.02
N ALA A 63 -15.49 17.78 -24.85
CA ALA A 63 -14.48 16.76 -24.60
C ALA A 63 -13.07 17.38 -24.50
N VAL A 64 -12.74 18.35 -25.35
CA VAL A 64 -11.47 19.09 -25.28
C VAL A 64 -11.31 19.81 -23.94
N LYS A 65 -12.34 20.52 -23.48
CA LYS A 65 -12.31 21.20 -22.17
C LYS A 65 -12.13 20.22 -21.01
N VAL A 66 -12.81 19.07 -21.06
CA VAL A 66 -12.69 18.01 -20.04
C VAL A 66 -11.29 17.39 -20.06
N ILE A 67 -10.71 17.15 -21.25
CA ILE A 67 -9.34 16.64 -21.39
C ILE A 67 -8.34 17.62 -20.74
N VAL A 68 -8.41 18.91 -21.09
CA VAL A 68 -7.50 19.92 -20.52
C VAL A 68 -7.68 20.03 -19.00
N GLY A 69 -8.93 20.09 -18.53
CA GLY A 69 -9.23 20.17 -17.10
C GLY A 69 -8.75 18.94 -16.31
N SER A 70 -9.02 17.74 -16.81
CA SER A 70 -8.59 16.49 -16.18
C SER A 70 -7.07 16.30 -16.21
N LEU A 71 -6.38 16.79 -17.24
CA LEU A 71 -4.92 16.80 -17.31
C LEU A 71 -4.32 17.68 -16.20
N ILE A 72 -4.77 18.94 -16.08
CA ILE A 72 -4.30 19.88 -15.04
C ILE A 72 -4.59 19.30 -13.65
N PHE A 73 -5.83 18.84 -13.43
CA PHE A 73 -6.22 18.19 -12.17
C PHE A 73 -5.35 16.98 -11.84
N SER A 74 -5.06 16.14 -12.83
CA SER A 74 -4.22 14.94 -12.65
C SER A 74 -2.79 15.29 -12.25
N VAL A 75 -2.19 16.31 -12.86
CA VAL A 75 -0.82 16.77 -12.52
C VAL A 75 -0.76 17.32 -11.09
N VAL A 76 -1.72 18.18 -10.73
CA VAL A 76 -1.78 18.80 -9.39
C VAL A 76 -1.98 17.73 -8.31
N THR A 77 -2.96 16.84 -8.49
CA THR A 77 -3.23 15.77 -7.54
C THR A 77 -2.09 14.76 -7.47
N TRP A 78 -1.43 14.45 -8.58
CA TRP A 78 -0.23 13.60 -8.61
C TRP A 78 0.91 14.18 -7.78
N LEU A 79 1.18 15.48 -7.93
CA LEU A 79 2.25 16.17 -7.21
C LEU A 79 1.96 16.19 -5.71
N ILE A 80 0.74 16.52 -5.29
CA ILE A 80 0.33 16.46 -3.88
C ILE A 80 0.44 15.03 -3.34
N ALA A 81 -0.08 14.04 -4.06
CA ALA A 81 -0.01 12.63 -3.68
C ALA A 81 1.44 12.15 -3.56
N PHE A 82 2.35 12.61 -4.43
CA PHE A 82 3.77 12.28 -4.36
C PHE A 82 4.40 12.75 -3.05
N PHE A 83 4.23 14.02 -2.68
CA PHE A 83 4.77 14.54 -1.42
C PHE A 83 4.15 13.87 -0.20
N LYS A 84 2.84 13.63 -0.19
CA LYS A 84 2.16 12.96 0.93
C LYS A 84 2.58 11.50 1.07
N ARG A 85 2.77 10.76 -0.04
CA ARG A 85 3.33 9.40 -0.02
C ARG A 85 4.75 9.36 0.54
N ARG A 86 5.56 10.38 0.28
CA ARG A 86 6.91 10.50 0.82
C ARG A 86 6.91 10.76 2.34
N SER A 87 5.87 11.37 2.89
CA SER A 87 5.72 11.55 4.35
C SER A 87 5.25 10.29 5.08
N ALA A 88 4.67 9.31 4.37
CA ALA A 88 4.20 8.06 4.97
C ALA A 88 5.37 7.09 5.12
N HIS A 89 5.86 6.92 6.35
CA HIS A 89 6.99 6.07 6.67
C HIS A 89 6.54 4.82 7.45
N CYS A 90 7.19 3.69 7.17
CA CYS A 90 7.03 2.48 7.96
C CYS A 90 7.64 2.69 9.35
N PRO A 91 6.92 2.38 10.45
CA PRO A 91 7.45 2.60 11.79
C PRO A 91 8.68 1.72 12.12
N LEU A 92 8.82 0.57 11.44
CA LEU A 92 9.91 -0.40 11.65
C LEU A 92 11.17 -0.04 10.88
N CYS A 93 11.11 -0.03 9.55
CA CYS A 93 12.30 0.17 8.70
C CYS A 93 12.50 1.63 8.28
N LYS A 94 11.58 2.54 8.62
CA LYS A 94 11.57 3.95 8.19
C LYS A 94 11.56 4.16 6.67
N GLY A 95 11.41 3.10 5.87
CA GLY A 95 11.18 3.23 4.42
C GLY A 95 9.77 3.75 4.12
N THR A 96 9.57 4.26 2.91
CA THR A 96 8.31 4.84 2.45
C THR A 96 7.51 3.82 1.63
N PRO A 97 6.59 3.03 2.23
CA PRO A 97 5.97 1.88 1.56
C PRO A 97 5.05 2.24 0.38
N LEU A 98 4.65 3.50 0.24
CA LEU A 98 3.78 3.96 -0.85
C LEU A 98 4.55 4.48 -2.09
N ILE A 99 5.87 4.60 -2.00
CA ILE A 99 6.74 5.02 -3.09
C ILE A 99 7.85 3.99 -3.26
N ASN A 100 8.12 3.61 -4.49
CA ASN A 100 9.23 2.70 -4.77
C ASN A 100 10.53 3.51 -4.72
N SER A 101 11.36 3.28 -3.72
CA SER A 101 12.69 3.91 -3.62
C SER A 101 13.75 3.21 -4.47
N GLY A 102 13.41 2.07 -5.10
CA GLY A 102 14.36 1.22 -5.81
C GLY A 102 15.17 0.29 -4.90
N ALA A 103 14.98 0.37 -3.58
CA ALA A 103 15.60 -0.59 -2.67
C ALA A 103 15.03 -2.00 -2.90
N LEU A 104 15.84 -3.03 -2.61
CA LEU A 104 15.47 -4.42 -2.79
C LEU A 104 14.19 -4.74 -2.01
N ALA A 105 13.17 -5.20 -2.71
CA ALA A 105 11.91 -5.59 -2.09
C ALA A 105 12.11 -6.88 -1.28
N HIS A 106 11.48 -6.94 -0.12
CA HIS A 106 11.44 -8.12 0.73
C HIS A 106 10.75 -9.27 -0.01
N SER A 107 11.20 -10.52 0.18
CA SER A 107 10.62 -11.72 -0.46
C SER A 107 9.13 -11.92 -0.20
N LYS A 108 8.64 -11.37 0.91
CA LYS A 108 7.23 -11.40 1.32
C LYS A 108 6.39 -10.24 0.77
N ALA A 109 7.00 -9.27 0.09
CA ALA A 109 6.31 -8.11 -0.44
C ALA A 109 5.32 -8.55 -1.53
N SER A 110 4.06 -8.12 -1.40
CA SER A 110 3.05 -8.38 -2.42
C SER A 110 3.11 -7.33 -3.52
N ARG A 111 2.83 -7.75 -4.75
CA ARG A 111 2.69 -6.90 -5.94
C ARG A 111 1.50 -7.40 -6.75
N ILE A 112 0.58 -6.51 -7.08
CA ILE A 112 -0.50 -6.76 -8.02
C ILE A 112 0.04 -6.43 -9.42
N TYR A 113 0.37 -7.43 -10.22
CA TYR A 113 0.78 -7.21 -11.61
C TYR A 113 -0.40 -6.63 -12.42
N PRO A 114 -0.20 -5.60 -13.27
CA PRO A 114 1.07 -5.01 -13.72
C PRO A 114 1.66 -3.89 -12.85
N PHE A 115 0.96 -3.45 -11.81
CA PHE A 115 1.33 -2.30 -10.98
C PHE A 115 2.59 -2.53 -10.13
N ASN A 116 3.25 -1.45 -9.69
CA ASN A 116 4.40 -1.52 -8.78
C ASN A 116 3.96 -1.78 -7.32
N HIS A 117 4.92 -2.06 -6.43
CA HIS A 117 4.64 -2.33 -5.00
C HIS A 117 3.94 -1.16 -4.29
N GLY A 118 4.33 0.08 -4.59
CA GLY A 118 3.72 1.26 -3.97
C GLY A 118 2.26 1.42 -4.34
N VAL A 119 1.93 1.28 -5.64
CA VAL A 119 0.54 1.28 -6.13
C VAL A 119 -0.24 0.11 -5.57
N SER A 120 0.36 -1.08 -5.51
CA SER A 120 -0.27 -2.26 -4.91
C SER A 120 -0.64 -2.01 -3.44
N ALA A 121 0.28 -1.41 -2.66
CA ALA A 121 0.02 -1.02 -1.29
C ALA A 121 -1.08 0.05 -1.18
N THR A 122 -1.08 1.08 -2.05
CA THR A 122 -2.16 2.07 -2.11
C THR A 122 -3.51 1.42 -2.36
N VAL A 123 -3.60 0.51 -3.34
CA VAL A 123 -4.83 -0.23 -3.66
C VAL A 123 -5.26 -1.11 -2.49
N SER A 124 -4.35 -1.83 -1.85
CA SER A 124 -4.66 -2.63 -0.65
C SER A 124 -5.21 -1.77 0.49
N ILE A 125 -4.68 -0.56 0.70
CA ILE A 125 -5.21 0.35 1.73
C ILE A 125 -6.60 0.82 1.35
N ILE A 126 -6.84 1.20 0.08
CA ILE A 126 -8.18 1.61 -0.37
C ILE A 126 -9.19 0.47 -0.14
N ALA A 127 -8.83 -0.75 -0.55
CA ALA A 127 -9.74 -1.90 -0.55
C ALA A 127 -9.95 -2.51 0.85
N THR A 128 -8.89 -2.63 1.64
CA THR A 128 -8.90 -3.42 2.89
C THR A 128 -8.44 -2.65 4.11
N GLN A 129 -8.00 -1.40 3.96
CA GLN A 129 -7.36 -0.60 5.01
C GLN A 129 -6.11 -1.27 5.60
N THR A 130 -5.49 -2.20 4.88
CA THR A 130 -4.24 -2.86 5.27
C THR A 130 -3.18 -2.69 4.19
N PHE A 131 -1.91 -2.75 4.60
CA PHE A 131 -0.80 -2.86 3.65
C PHE A 131 0.35 -3.68 4.21
N ARG A 132 1.13 -4.28 3.31
CA ARG A 132 2.43 -4.88 3.62
C ARG A 132 3.54 -3.93 3.20
N CYS A 133 4.46 -3.60 4.11
CA CYS A 133 5.62 -2.80 3.75
C CYS A 133 6.53 -3.58 2.78
N MET A 134 6.88 -2.98 1.64
CA MET A 134 7.71 -3.64 0.63
C MET A 134 9.16 -3.90 1.09
N TYR A 135 9.67 -3.13 2.06
CA TYR A 135 11.07 -3.23 2.50
C TYR A 135 11.27 -4.22 3.66
N CYS A 136 10.40 -4.19 4.68
CA CYS A 136 10.53 -5.08 5.84
C CYS A 136 9.55 -6.26 5.83
N GLY A 137 8.64 -6.34 4.86
CA GLY A 137 7.67 -7.42 4.73
C GLY A 137 6.61 -7.51 5.84
N SER A 138 6.55 -6.53 6.74
CA SER A 138 5.58 -6.52 7.85
C SER A 138 4.22 -5.99 7.39
N ASP A 139 3.16 -6.61 7.90
CA ASP A 139 1.76 -6.22 7.67
C ASP A 139 1.29 -5.17 8.68
N PHE A 140 0.57 -4.19 8.17
CA PHE A 140 -0.01 -3.08 8.93
C PHE A 140 -1.48 -2.94 8.62
N ASP A 141 -2.26 -2.63 9.65
CA ASP A 141 -3.69 -2.37 9.57
C ASP A 141 -3.95 -0.94 10.08
N LEU A 142 -4.55 -0.10 9.22
CA LEU A 142 -4.86 1.29 9.52
C LEU A 142 -6.07 1.44 10.44
N MET A 143 -6.95 0.44 10.48
CA MET A 143 -8.14 0.45 11.36
C MET A 143 -7.79 0.02 12.78
N LYS A 144 -6.67 -0.67 12.96
CA LYS A 144 -6.26 -1.16 14.28
C LYS A 144 -5.79 -0.01 15.17
N THR A 145 -6.49 0.18 16.29
CA THR A 145 -6.15 1.20 17.30
C THR A 145 -4.69 1.05 17.76
N PRO A 146 -3.93 2.16 17.83
CA PRO A 146 -2.57 2.14 18.40
C PRO A 146 -2.59 1.57 19.82
N SER A 147 -1.60 0.75 20.18
CA SER A 147 -1.54 0.11 21.50
C SER A 147 -1.52 1.13 22.64
N HIS A 148 -0.81 2.24 22.49
CA HIS A 148 -0.73 3.28 23.52
C HIS A 148 -2.08 3.95 23.84
N MET A 149 -3.01 4.02 22.87
CA MET A 149 -4.36 4.53 23.15
C MET A 149 -5.21 3.48 23.88
N ARG A 150 -4.95 2.20 23.63
CA ARG A 150 -5.65 1.10 24.29
C ARG A 150 -5.30 1.02 25.78
N ASP A 151 -4.04 1.30 26.13
CA ASP A 151 -3.59 1.31 27.52
C ASP A 151 -4.21 2.48 28.30
N ARG A 152 -4.25 3.69 27.72
CA ARG A 152 -4.89 4.86 28.35
C ARG A 152 -6.39 4.65 28.63
N TYR A 153 -7.11 3.96 27.74
CA TYR A 153 -8.53 3.68 27.96
C TYR A 153 -8.73 2.76 29.16
N ARG A 154 -7.85 1.76 29.33
CA ARG A 154 -7.90 0.83 30.45
C ARG A 154 -7.72 1.54 31.79
N ASP A 155 -6.77 2.47 31.88
CA ASP A 155 -6.49 3.25 33.08
C ASP A 155 -7.62 4.23 33.45
N THR A 156 -8.52 4.57 32.53
CA THR A 156 -9.66 5.48 32.80
C THR A 156 -10.89 4.74 33.32
N THR A 157 -10.92 3.42 33.16
CA THR A 157 -12.06 2.56 33.54
C THR A 157 -11.85 1.79 34.84
N GLU A 158 -10.67 1.90 35.45
CA GLU A 158 -10.32 1.38 36.79
C GLU A 158 -10.37 2.51 37.82
#